data_AF-A0A5C7TU01-F1
#
_entry.id   AF-A0A5C7TU01-F1
#
_cell.length_a   1.000
_cell.length_b   1.000
_cell.length_c   1.000
_cell.angle_alpha   90.00
_cell.angle_beta   90.00
_cell.angle_gamma   90.00
#
_symmetry.space_group_name_H-M   'P 1'
#
loop_
_entity.id
_entity.type
_entity.pdbx_description
1 polymer ?
#
loop_
_entity_poly.entity_id
_entity_poly.type
_entity_poly.pdbx_seq_one_letter_code
_entity_poly.pdbx_strand_id
1 'polypeptide(L)'
;MPFNYMEHEQISGISVDVLQVLFEQKLPVPVEMMPWPRVYATALASFADIRKHRLVVAGLRAGWLSEQFKAAGIQIETVGSYQQGMDMLLKKRAQLWLSTDLEEQVLQARHPDAPSLAVVWRLMCSENYFGLSPGSDPALFAHLQKKYQQLSSSKQLMAVQQKWQSRLKLPLAYTPATGFYLQDADLLRCEPSSEAG
;
A
#
# COMPACT_ATOMS: atom_id res chain seq x y z
N MET A 1 -5.88 -13.06 29.82
CA MET A 1 -4.97 -11.90 29.99
C MET A 1 -5.75 -10.82 30.71
N PRO A 2 -5.21 -10.15 31.75
CA PRO A 2 -6.00 -9.25 32.60
C PRO A 2 -6.30 -7.87 31.99
N PHE A 3 -5.65 -7.52 30.88
CA PHE A 3 -5.72 -6.18 30.31
C PHE A 3 -6.99 -5.92 29.50
N ASN A 4 -7.43 -6.89 28.68
CA ASN A 4 -8.67 -6.87 27.90
C ASN A 4 -9.13 -8.31 27.68
N TYR A 5 -10.37 -8.64 28.02
CA TYR A 5 -10.98 -9.95 27.79
C TYR A 5 -12.50 -9.81 27.67
N MET A 6 -13.18 -10.86 27.20
CA MET A 6 -14.64 -10.89 27.14
C MET A 6 -15.20 -11.49 28.43
N GLU A 7 -16.19 -10.85 29.01
CA GLU A 7 -16.91 -11.28 30.20
C GLU A 7 -18.39 -10.96 30.00
N HIS A 8 -19.26 -11.97 29.99
CA HIS A 8 -20.70 -11.79 29.72
C HIS A 8 -21.01 -10.98 28.45
N GLU A 9 -20.30 -11.28 27.35
CA GLU A 9 -20.41 -10.56 26.06
C GLU A 9 -20.01 -9.08 26.11
N GLN A 10 -19.46 -8.60 27.22
CA GLN A 10 -18.87 -7.27 27.35
C GLN A 10 -17.35 -7.36 27.44
N ILE A 11 -16.67 -6.31 26.98
CA ILE A 11 -15.22 -6.22 27.12
C ILE A 11 -14.94 -5.73 28.54
N SER A 12 -14.08 -6.46 29.23
CA SER A 12 -13.70 -6.26 30.62
C SER A 12 -12.17 -6.28 30.77
N GLY A 13 -11.69 -5.83 31.92
CA GLY A 13 -10.28 -5.82 32.27
C GLY A 13 -9.70 -4.43 32.50
N ILE A 14 -8.43 -4.41 32.91
CA ILE A 14 -7.75 -3.22 33.45
C ILE A 14 -7.84 -2.01 32.51
N SER A 15 -7.76 -2.22 31.18
CA SER A 15 -7.82 -1.10 30.23
C SER A 15 -9.21 -0.47 30.15
N VAL A 16 -10.27 -1.27 30.31
CA VAL A 16 -11.67 -0.80 30.34
C VAL A 16 -11.93 0.02 31.59
N ASP A 17 -11.45 -0.45 32.74
CA ASP A 17 -11.59 0.27 34.02
C ASP A 17 -10.91 1.64 33.96
N VAL A 18 -9.70 1.72 33.37
CA VAL A 18 -8.99 2.99 33.17
C VAL A 18 -9.79 3.94 32.27
N LEU A 19 -10.36 3.43 31.16
CA LEU A 19 -11.18 4.25 30.27
C LEU A 19 -12.45 4.74 30.96
N GLN A 20 -13.12 3.89 31.74
CA GLN A 20 -14.29 4.28 32.52
C GLN A 20 -13.94 5.35 33.54
N VAL A 21 -12.81 5.26 34.24
CA VAL A 21 -12.35 6.31 35.16
C VAL A 21 -12.08 7.63 34.41
N LEU A 22 -11.44 7.58 33.24
CA LEU A 22 -11.15 8.76 32.42
C LEU A 22 -12.41 9.46 31.89
N PHE A 23 -13.49 8.72 31.68
CA PHE A 23 -14.75 9.22 31.11
C PHE A 23 -15.91 9.21 32.11
N GLU A 24 -15.62 9.33 33.42
CA GLU A 24 -16.64 9.43 34.48
C GLU A 24 -17.71 8.31 34.41
N GLN A 25 -17.26 7.08 34.18
CA GLN A 25 -18.07 5.87 34.02
C GLN A 25 -18.96 5.82 32.77
N LYS A 26 -18.94 6.85 31.91
CA LYS A 26 -19.74 6.91 30.68
C LYS A 26 -18.85 7.13 29.45
N LEU A 27 -18.47 6.02 28.83
CA LEU A 27 -17.68 6.04 27.60
C LEU A 27 -18.48 6.74 26.48
N PRO A 28 -17.83 7.64 25.70
CA PRO A 28 -18.50 8.40 24.64
C PRO A 28 -18.92 7.52 23.46
N VAL A 29 -18.32 6.32 23.34
CA VAL A 29 -18.60 5.31 22.31
C VAL A 29 -18.45 3.90 22.89
N PRO A 30 -19.12 2.87 22.33
CA PRO A 30 -18.88 1.48 22.68
C PRO A 30 -17.41 1.10 22.48
N VAL A 31 -16.81 0.40 23.45
CA VAL A 31 -15.48 -0.19 23.30
C VAL A 31 -15.62 -1.49 22.51
N GLU A 32 -14.72 -1.72 21.55
CA GLU A 32 -14.70 -2.91 20.71
C GLU A 32 -13.34 -3.62 20.87
N MET A 33 -13.37 -4.95 20.93
CA MET A 33 -12.17 -5.78 20.99
C MET A 33 -11.79 -6.14 19.56
N MET A 34 -10.78 -5.43 19.05
CA MET A 34 -10.26 -5.70 17.72
C MET A 34 -8.97 -6.53 17.80
N PRO A 35 -8.75 -7.48 16.86
CA PRO A 35 -7.45 -8.10 16.69
C PRO A 35 -6.37 -7.03 16.51
N TRP A 36 -5.22 -7.18 17.16
CA TRP A 36 -4.10 -6.23 17.08
C TRP A 36 -3.76 -5.74 15.65
N PRO A 37 -3.77 -6.59 14.60
CA PRO A 37 -3.57 -6.13 13.23
C PRO A 37 -4.64 -5.13 12.72
N ARG A 38 -5.90 -5.26 13.14
CA ARG A 38 -6.98 -4.33 12.83
C ARG A 38 -6.79 -3.00 13.56
N VAL A 39 -6.44 -3.03 14.84
CA VAL A 39 -6.17 -1.81 15.63
C VAL A 39 -5.04 -0.99 15.00
N TYR A 40 -3.97 -1.65 14.54
CA TYR A 40 -2.88 -0.98 13.84
C TYR A 40 -3.31 -0.38 12.49
N ALA A 41 -4.13 -1.10 11.70
CA ALA A 41 -4.65 -0.59 10.44
C ALA A 41 -5.59 0.62 10.63
N THR A 42 -6.36 0.66 11.72
CA THR A 42 -7.24 1.80 12.05
C THR A 42 -6.47 3.00 12.61
N ALA A 43 -5.33 2.78 13.28
CA ALA A 43 -4.55 3.84 13.90
C ALA A 43 -3.48 4.45 12.97
N LEU A 44 -3.06 3.75 11.92
CA LEU A 44 -2.01 4.22 11.02
C LEU A 44 -2.60 5.05 9.86
N ALA A 45 -2.85 6.33 10.09
CA ALA A 45 -3.42 7.22 9.08
C ALA A 45 -2.45 8.31 8.62
N SER A 46 -1.29 8.44 9.26
CA SER A 46 -0.37 9.56 9.03
C SER A 46 1.12 9.24 9.22
N PHE A 47 1.96 10.10 8.67
CA PHE A 47 3.38 10.19 8.97
C PHE A 47 3.65 10.48 10.45
N ALA A 48 2.75 11.17 11.15
CA ALA A 48 2.86 11.40 12.58
C ALA A 48 2.74 10.08 13.37
N ASP A 49 1.84 9.18 12.97
CA ASP A 49 1.67 7.88 13.62
C ASP A 49 2.90 6.99 13.43
N ILE A 50 3.47 6.96 12.22
CA ILE A 50 4.70 6.23 11.93
C ILE A 50 5.84 6.68 12.86
N ARG A 51 6.00 8.00 13.04
CA ARG A 51 7.03 8.57 13.93
C ARG A 51 6.75 8.27 15.40
N LYS A 52 5.50 8.49 15.84
CA LYS A 52 5.06 8.26 17.23
C LYS A 52 5.32 6.82 17.67
N HIS A 53 5.02 5.86 16.78
CA HIS A 53 5.17 4.44 17.04
C HIS A 53 6.55 3.88 16.65
N ARG A 54 7.45 4.72 16.10
CA ARG A 54 8.81 4.35 15.66
C ARG A 54 8.80 3.12 14.75
N LEU A 55 7.86 3.09 13.81
CA LEU A 55 7.72 1.94 12.92
C LEU A 55 8.87 1.90 11.91
N VAL A 56 9.40 0.70 11.70
CA VAL A 56 10.38 0.42 10.66
C VAL A 56 9.63 0.24 9.34
N VAL A 57 9.91 1.15 8.40
CA VAL A 57 9.32 1.15 7.06
C VAL A 57 10.37 0.70 6.05
N ALA A 58 10.11 -0.41 5.33
CA ALA A 58 10.95 -0.85 4.24
C ALA A 58 10.51 -0.20 2.92
N GLY A 59 11.44 0.32 2.13
CA GLY A 59 11.14 0.97 0.86
C GLY A 59 12.25 0.82 -0.17
N LEU A 60 11.93 0.91 -1.46
CA LEU A 60 12.92 0.75 -2.52
C LEU A 60 13.96 1.88 -2.50
N ARG A 61 15.25 1.54 -2.58
CA ARG A 61 16.33 2.53 -2.69
C ARG A 61 16.16 3.41 -3.92
N ALA A 62 16.20 4.73 -3.72
CA ALA A 62 15.92 5.74 -4.75
C ALA A 62 14.54 5.58 -5.41
N GLY A 63 13.64 4.80 -4.79
CA GLY A 63 12.24 4.74 -5.17
C GLY A 63 11.55 5.99 -4.67
N TRP A 64 10.75 6.61 -5.52
CA TRP A 64 10.15 7.90 -5.22
C TRP A 64 9.28 7.90 -3.94
N LEU A 65 8.50 6.85 -3.67
CA LEU A 65 7.76 6.72 -2.39
C LEU A 65 8.68 6.75 -1.16
N SER A 66 9.88 6.17 -1.27
CA SER A 66 10.86 6.21 -0.17
C SER A 66 11.44 7.61 0.00
N GLU A 67 11.65 8.35 -1.09
CA GLU A 67 12.11 9.74 -1.01
C GLU A 67 11.05 10.67 -0.42
N GLN A 68 9.75 10.44 -0.70
CA GLN A 68 8.66 11.18 -0.06
C GLN A 68 8.64 10.99 1.47
N PHE A 69 8.79 9.74 1.93
CA PHE A 69 8.84 9.46 3.37
C PHE A 69 10.05 10.11 4.04
N LYS A 70 11.22 10.05 3.38
CA LYS A 70 12.43 10.74 3.87
C LYS A 70 12.24 12.25 3.93
N ALA A 71 11.61 12.86 2.92
CA ALA A 71 11.29 14.28 2.91
C ALA A 71 10.35 14.68 4.05
N ALA A 72 9.43 13.78 4.43
CA ALA A 72 8.57 13.92 5.61
C ALA A 72 9.28 13.64 6.96
N GLY A 73 10.59 13.35 6.94
CA GLY A 73 11.38 13.06 8.13
C GLY A 73 11.16 11.66 8.72
N ILE A 74 10.65 10.72 7.93
CA ILE A 74 10.51 9.32 8.32
C ILE A 74 11.77 8.56 7.95
N GLN A 75 12.30 7.79 8.91
CA GLN A 75 13.39 6.85 8.65
C GLN A 75 12.88 5.64 7.85
N ILE A 76 13.52 5.38 6.72
CA ILE A 76 13.20 4.28 5.80
C ILE A 76 14.39 3.34 5.73
N GLU A 77 14.13 2.05 5.90
CA GLU A 77 15.07 0.99 5.56
C GLU A 77 15.05 0.74 4.06
N THR A 78 16.07 1.21 3.35
CA THR A 78 16.11 1.08 1.89
C THR A 78 16.55 -0.31 1.44
N VAL A 79 15.76 -0.93 0.57
CA VAL A 79 16.03 -2.25 -0.02
C VAL A 79 16.38 -2.16 -1.50
N GLY A 80 17.04 -3.19 -2.04
CA GLY A 80 17.42 -3.26 -3.45
C GLY A 80 16.31 -3.78 -4.38
N SER A 81 15.26 -4.39 -3.83
CA SER A 81 14.12 -4.92 -4.59
C SER A 81 12.85 -4.98 -3.74
N TYR A 82 11.69 -5.02 -4.40
CA TYR A 82 10.40 -5.21 -3.74
C TYR A 82 10.29 -6.53 -2.99
N GLN A 83 10.84 -7.63 -3.55
CA GLN A 83 10.93 -8.92 -2.85
C GLN A 83 11.67 -8.80 -1.51
N GLN A 84 12.78 -8.05 -1.47
CA GLN A 84 13.52 -7.85 -0.23
C GLN A 84 12.70 -7.05 0.80
N GLY A 85 11.89 -6.08 0.35
CA GLY A 85 10.97 -5.34 1.21
C GLY A 85 9.87 -6.23 1.80
N MET A 86 9.24 -7.05 0.96
CA MET A 86 8.25 -8.06 1.41
C MET A 86 8.88 -9.04 2.40
N ASP A 87 10.08 -9.53 2.12
CA ASP A 87 10.84 -10.42 3.01
C ASP A 87 11.08 -9.80 4.39
N MET A 88 11.40 -8.50 4.45
CA MET A 88 11.57 -7.81 5.72
C MET A 88 10.26 -7.76 6.51
N LEU A 89 9.13 -7.51 5.85
CA LEU A 89 7.81 -7.51 6.47
C LEU A 89 7.45 -8.90 7.02
N LEU A 90 7.56 -9.94 6.20
CA LEU A 90 7.23 -11.32 6.57
C LEU A 90 8.13 -11.86 7.70
N LYS A 91 9.41 -11.46 7.72
CA LYS A 91 10.39 -11.82 8.77
C LYS A 91 10.35 -10.88 9.98
N LYS A 92 9.35 -9.99 10.07
CA LYS A 92 9.16 -9.02 11.17
C LYS A 92 10.35 -8.07 11.40
N ARG A 93 11.15 -7.83 10.36
CA ARG A 93 12.25 -6.84 10.36
C ARG A 93 11.78 -5.44 9.96
N ALA A 94 10.62 -5.35 9.31
CA ALA A 94 9.89 -4.12 9.10
C ALA A 94 8.44 -4.31 9.56
N GLN A 95 7.78 -3.22 9.98
CA GLN A 95 6.34 -3.23 10.29
C GLN A 95 5.51 -2.76 9.11
N LEU A 96 6.11 -1.94 8.23
CA LEU A 96 5.48 -1.44 7.00
C LEU A 96 6.39 -1.68 5.80
N TRP A 97 5.80 -1.85 4.63
CA TRP A 97 6.50 -1.99 3.36
C TRP A 97 5.84 -1.10 2.32
N LEU A 98 6.63 -0.27 1.64
CA LEU A 98 6.19 0.56 0.54
C LEU A 98 6.25 -0.24 -0.76
N SER A 99 5.09 -0.44 -1.37
CA SER A 99 4.92 -1.14 -2.66
C SER A 99 3.89 -0.46 -3.54
N THR A 100 3.80 -0.92 -4.78
CA THR A 100 2.64 -0.71 -5.64
C THR A 100 1.67 -1.89 -5.50
N ASP A 101 0.41 -1.67 -5.79
CA ASP A 101 -0.64 -2.70 -5.85
C ASP A 101 -0.27 -3.90 -6.74
N LEU A 102 0.22 -3.66 -7.96
CA LEU A 102 0.56 -4.71 -8.91
C LEU A 102 1.74 -5.55 -8.41
N GLU A 103 2.81 -4.89 -7.96
CA GLU A 103 4.02 -5.59 -7.49
C GLU A 103 3.77 -6.41 -6.22
N GLU A 104 2.98 -5.88 -5.27
CA GLU A 104 2.56 -6.63 -4.08
C GLU A 104 1.85 -7.92 -4.45
N GLN A 105 0.83 -7.84 -5.30
CA GLN A 105 0.04 -9.00 -5.68
C GLN A 105 0.85 -10.01 -6.51
N VAL A 106 1.73 -9.54 -7.41
CA VAL A 106 2.63 -10.41 -8.18
C VAL A 106 3.58 -11.18 -7.25
N LEU A 107 4.10 -10.54 -6.21
CA LEU A 107 4.96 -11.19 -5.24
C LEU A 107 4.17 -12.16 -4.35
N GLN A 108 3.03 -11.75 -3.80
CA GLN A 108 2.16 -12.62 -2.99
C GLN A 108 1.76 -13.89 -3.73
N ALA A 109 1.40 -13.80 -5.01
CA ALA A 109 1.01 -14.96 -5.79
C ALA A 109 2.16 -15.96 -6.07
N ARG A 110 3.42 -15.54 -5.90
CA ARG A 110 4.60 -16.42 -5.98
C ARG A 110 4.91 -17.09 -4.64
N HIS A 111 4.29 -16.65 -3.55
CA HIS A 111 4.47 -17.17 -2.20
C HIS A 111 3.12 -17.56 -1.58
N PRO A 112 2.42 -18.57 -2.12
CA PRO A 112 1.06 -18.91 -1.70
C PRO A 112 0.96 -19.35 -0.22
N ASP A 113 2.07 -19.77 0.38
CA ASP A 113 2.15 -20.15 1.78
C ASP A 113 2.42 -18.96 2.73
N ALA A 114 2.72 -17.78 2.18
CA ALA A 114 2.94 -16.58 2.98
C ALA A 114 1.60 -16.02 3.50
N PRO A 115 1.58 -15.45 4.72
CA PRO A 115 0.41 -14.74 5.22
C PRO A 115 -0.03 -13.63 4.27
N SER A 116 -1.34 -13.50 4.05
CA SER A 116 -1.90 -12.38 3.28
C SER A 116 -1.50 -11.04 3.87
N LEU A 117 -0.97 -10.18 3.00
CA LEU A 117 -0.64 -8.81 3.36
C LEU A 117 -1.91 -7.95 3.37
N ALA A 118 -1.96 -6.99 4.28
CA ALA A 118 -3.05 -6.02 4.37
C ALA A 118 -2.53 -4.65 3.96
N VAL A 119 -3.23 -4.01 3.02
CA VAL A 119 -2.99 -2.60 2.70
C VAL A 119 -3.50 -1.75 3.86
N VAL A 120 -2.60 -1.10 4.59
CA VAL A 120 -2.96 -0.26 5.74
C VAL A 120 -3.06 1.22 5.39
N TRP A 121 -2.37 1.67 4.34
CA TRP A 121 -2.41 3.07 3.91
C TRP A 121 -2.16 3.19 2.41
N ARG A 122 -3.02 3.95 1.73
CA ARG A 122 -2.84 4.35 0.34
C ARG A 122 -2.35 5.78 0.31
N LEU A 123 -1.10 5.95 -0.08
CA LEU A 123 -0.49 7.27 -0.15
C LEU A 123 -1.06 8.05 -1.32
N MET A 124 -1.10 7.41 -2.50
CA MET A 124 -1.43 8.09 -3.73
C MET A 124 -1.55 7.17 -4.94
N CYS A 125 -1.90 7.79 -6.06
CA CYS A 125 -2.18 7.18 -7.35
C CYS A 125 -1.14 7.70 -8.32
N SER A 126 -0.36 6.80 -8.90
CA SER A 126 0.56 7.16 -9.98
C SER A 126 0.21 6.38 -11.23
N GLU A 127 0.03 7.10 -12.32
CA GLU A 127 0.06 6.49 -13.64
C GLU A 127 1.50 6.12 -14.00
N ASN A 128 1.68 5.01 -14.71
CA ASN A 128 2.99 4.66 -15.26
C ASN A 128 3.28 5.53 -16.48
N TYR A 129 4.49 6.08 -16.56
CA TYR A 129 4.93 6.93 -17.66
C TYR A 129 6.28 6.49 -18.20
N PHE A 130 6.56 6.84 -19.46
CA PHE A 130 7.89 6.75 -20.03
C PHE A 130 8.65 8.03 -19.72
N GLY A 131 9.77 7.91 -19.00
CA GLY A 131 10.70 9.02 -18.78
C GLY A 131 11.68 9.15 -19.95
N LEU A 132 11.93 10.39 -20.40
CA LEU A 132 13.01 10.71 -21.33
C LEU A 132 14.06 11.57 -20.61
N SER A 133 15.33 11.44 -21.01
CA SER A 133 16.41 12.24 -20.45
C SER A 133 16.21 13.74 -20.75
N PRO A 134 16.63 14.65 -19.85
CA PRO A 134 16.65 16.08 -20.17
C PRO A 134 17.41 16.35 -21.46
N GLY A 135 16.86 17.20 -22.34
CA GLY A 135 17.46 17.50 -23.66
C GLY A 135 17.17 16.48 -24.76
N SER A 136 16.33 15.47 -24.51
CA SER A 136 15.84 14.59 -25.57
C SER A 136 15.13 15.37 -26.67
N ASP A 137 15.25 14.90 -27.92
CA ASP A 137 14.66 15.53 -29.10
C ASP A 137 13.12 15.72 -28.92
N PRO A 138 12.61 16.97 -28.99
CA PRO A 138 11.18 17.24 -28.90
C PRO A 138 10.35 16.50 -29.96
N ALA A 139 10.91 16.24 -31.15
CA ALA A 139 10.23 15.50 -32.20
C ALA A 139 10.04 14.02 -31.82
N LEU A 140 11.03 13.42 -31.16
CA LEU A 140 10.93 12.07 -30.60
C LEU A 140 9.85 12.00 -29.51
N PHE A 141 9.81 12.97 -28.60
CA PHE A 141 8.78 13.04 -27.57
C PHE A 141 7.38 13.09 -28.18
N ALA A 142 7.15 14.01 -29.13
CA ALA A 142 5.87 14.15 -29.82
C ALA A 142 5.48 12.87 -30.58
N HIS A 143 6.45 12.20 -31.21
CA HIS A 143 6.22 10.93 -31.87
C HIS A 143 5.79 9.83 -30.90
N LEU A 144 6.53 9.65 -29.80
CA LEU A 144 6.23 8.65 -28.77
C LEU A 144 4.86 8.90 -28.13
N GLN A 145 4.55 10.15 -27.80
CA GLN A 145 3.26 10.52 -27.21
C GLN A 145 2.11 10.18 -28.16
N LYS A 146 2.22 10.56 -29.44
CA LYS A 146 1.20 10.23 -30.46
C LYS A 146 1.03 8.73 -30.63
N LYS A 147 2.14 7.97 -30.66
CA LYS A 147 2.09 6.50 -30.78
C LYS A 147 1.46 5.85 -29.55
N TYR A 148 1.75 6.36 -28.35
CA TYR A 148 1.14 5.87 -27.12
C TYR A 148 -0.38 6.11 -27.11
N GLN A 149 -0.84 7.30 -27.52
CA GLN A 149 -2.28 7.59 -27.64
C GLN A 149 -3.00 6.70 -28.66
N GLN A 150 -2.36 6.40 -29.79
CA GLN A 150 -2.88 5.43 -30.77
C GLN A 150 -2.93 4.00 -30.19
N LEU A 151 -1.91 3.62 -29.42
CA LEU A 151 -1.81 2.31 -28.81
C LEU A 151 -2.88 2.13 -27.72
N SER A 152 -3.07 3.12 -26.84
CA SER A 152 -4.01 3.09 -25.71
C SER A 152 -5.48 2.96 -26.13
N SER A 153 -5.81 3.49 -27.30
CA SER A 153 -7.13 3.40 -27.94
C SER A 153 -7.33 2.16 -28.81
N SER A 154 -6.30 1.33 -28.97
CA SER A 154 -6.34 0.12 -29.81
C SER A 154 -6.46 -1.16 -28.99
N LYS A 155 -6.79 -2.28 -29.66
CA LYS A 155 -6.79 -3.62 -29.05
C LYS A 155 -5.40 -4.19 -28.79
N GLN A 156 -4.32 -3.49 -29.18
CA GLN A 156 -2.96 -4.03 -29.07
C GLN A 156 -2.53 -4.20 -27.61
N LEU A 157 -2.96 -3.33 -26.69
CA LEU A 157 -2.68 -3.49 -25.26
C LEU A 157 -3.45 -4.66 -24.63
N MET A 158 -4.58 -5.05 -25.20
CA MET A 158 -5.27 -6.28 -24.77
C MET A 158 -4.45 -7.52 -25.13
N ALA A 159 -3.76 -7.54 -26.27
CA ALA A 159 -2.85 -8.63 -26.60
C ALA A 159 -1.64 -8.69 -25.64
N VAL A 160 -1.14 -7.53 -25.22
CA VAL A 160 -0.10 -7.44 -24.18
C VAL A 160 -0.63 -7.97 -22.84
N GLN A 161 -1.85 -7.59 -22.45
CA GLN A 161 -2.54 -8.10 -21.26
C GLN A 161 -2.64 -9.62 -21.28
N GLN A 162 -3.16 -10.22 -22.35
CA GLN A 162 -3.30 -11.67 -22.49
C GLN A 162 -1.95 -12.41 -22.37
N LYS A 163 -0.91 -11.86 -23.03
CA LYS A 163 0.45 -12.41 -22.94
C LYS A 163 0.96 -12.45 -21.50
N TRP A 164 0.80 -11.37 -20.76
CA TRP A 164 1.30 -11.28 -19.39
C TRP A 164 0.41 -12.02 -18.38
N GLN A 165 -0.90 -12.04 -18.57
CA GLN A 165 -1.81 -12.91 -17.81
C GLN A 165 -1.37 -14.37 -17.93
N SER A 166 -1.10 -14.86 -19.13
CA SER A 166 -0.63 -16.24 -19.35
C SER A 166 0.71 -16.51 -18.67
N ARG A 167 1.66 -15.57 -18.76
CA ARG A 167 3.01 -15.71 -18.20
C ARG A 167 3.03 -15.66 -16.67
N LEU A 168 2.25 -14.76 -16.08
CA LEU A 168 2.19 -14.55 -14.64
C LEU A 168 1.24 -15.54 -13.96
N LYS A 169 0.30 -16.12 -14.71
CA LYS A 169 -0.83 -16.92 -14.18
C LYS A 169 -1.67 -16.12 -13.18
N LEU A 170 -1.83 -14.83 -13.46
CA LEU A 170 -2.62 -13.90 -12.65
C LEU A 170 -3.75 -13.32 -13.49
N PRO A 171 -4.89 -12.93 -12.89
CA PRO A 171 -6.03 -12.34 -13.60
C PRO A 171 -5.75 -10.89 -14.03
N LEU A 172 -4.63 -10.66 -14.72
CA LEU A 172 -4.23 -9.35 -15.21
C LEU A 172 -5.24 -8.86 -16.24
N ALA A 173 -5.89 -7.75 -15.93
CA ALA A 173 -6.82 -7.06 -16.80
C ALA A 173 -6.22 -5.72 -17.27
N TYR A 174 -6.86 -5.08 -18.26
CA TYR A 174 -6.45 -3.78 -18.79
C TYR A 174 -7.67 -2.96 -19.20
N THR A 175 -7.70 -1.69 -18.81
CA THR A 175 -8.59 -0.70 -19.44
C THR A 175 -7.80 0.55 -19.84
N PRO A 176 -8.23 1.31 -20.88
CA PRO A 176 -7.59 2.58 -21.22
C PRO A 176 -7.60 3.62 -20.10
N ALA A 177 -8.60 3.60 -19.22
CA ALA A 177 -8.74 4.57 -18.14
C ALA A 177 -7.86 4.24 -16.93
N THR A 178 -7.55 2.97 -16.69
CA THR A 178 -6.90 2.50 -15.45
C THR A 178 -5.56 1.83 -15.68
N GLY A 179 -5.20 1.53 -16.93
CA GLY A 179 -4.01 0.74 -17.24
C GLY A 179 -4.20 -0.73 -16.88
N PHE A 180 -3.12 -1.39 -16.48
CA PHE A 180 -3.12 -2.81 -16.08
C PHE A 180 -3.42 -2.96 -14.59
N TYR A 181 -4.24 -3.93 -14.22
CA TYR A 181 -4.67 -4.18 -12.84
C TYR A 181 -5.01 -5.66 -12.64
N LEU A 182 -5.17 -6.11 -11.39
CA LEU A 182 -5.43 -7.52 -11.06
C LEU A 182 -6.82 -7.77 -10.48
N GLN A 183 -7.37 -6.82 -9.71
CA GLN A 183 -8.70 -6.92 -9.13
C GLN A 183 -9.51 -5.66 -9.40
N ASP A 184 -10.83 -5.77 -9.55
CA ASP A 184 -11.68 -4.58 -9.76
C ASP A 184 -11.63 -3.60 -8.57
N ALA A 185 -11.28 -4.07 -7.37
CA ALA A 185 -11.03 -3.22 -6.20
C ALA A 185 -9.79 -2.32 -6.34
N ASP A 186 -8.91 -2.62 -7.31
CA ASP A 186 -7.72 -1.84 -7.67
C ASP A 186 -8.08 -0.71 -8.66
N LEU A 187 -9.23 -0.80 -9.34
CA LEU A 187 -9.70 0.22 -10.28
C LEU A 187 -10.08 1.51 -9.54
N LEU A 188 -9.18 2.50 -9.58
CA LEU A 188 -9.44 3.92 -9.29
C LEU A 188 -10.30 4.21 -8.05
N ARG A 189 -10.05 3.52 -6.92
CA ARG A 189 -10.46 3.96 -5.58
C ARG A 189 -9.31 4.62 -4.84
N CYS A 190 -8.59 5.48 -5.56
CA CYS A 190 -7.44 6.13 -5.00
C CYS A 190 -7.85 7.57 -4.69
N GLU A 191 -8.28 7.79 -3.45
CA GLU A 191 -8.25 9.11 -2.84
C GLU A 191 -6.85 9.24 -2.22
N PRO A 192 -5.95 10.04 -2.82
CA PRO A 192 -4.62 10.24 -2.27
C PRO A 192 -4.74 10.81 -0.86
N SER A 193 -3.83 10.39 0.03
CA SER A 193 -3.71 11.04 1.33
C SER A 193 -3.34 12.51 1.14
N SER A 194 -3.92 13.40 1.95
CA SER A 194 -3.52 14.82 2.00
C SER A 194 -2.06 15.03 2.40
N GLU A 195 -1.39 14.00 2.92
CA GLU A 195 0.02 14.05 3.30
C GLU A 195 0.98 13.73 2.15
N ALA A 196 0.47 13.30 0.99
CA ALA A 196 1.27 12.89 -0.16
C ALA A 196 1.41 14.00 -1.24
N GLY A 197 1.07 15.25 -0.90
CA GLY A 197 1.05 16.43 -1.79
C GLY A 197 2.18 17.42 -1.53
#